data_AF-A0A2T4ULE6-F1
#
_entry.id   AF-A0A2T4ULE6-F1
#
_cell.length_a   1.000
_cell.length_b   1.000
_cell.length_c   1.000
_cell.angle_alpha   90.00
_cell.angle_beta   90.00
_cell.angle_gamma   90.00
#
_symmetry.space_group_name_H-M   'P 1'
#
loop_
_entity.id
_entity.type
_entity.pdbx_description
1 polymer ?
#
loop_
_entity_poly.entity_id
_entity_poly.type
_entity_poly.pdbx_seq_one_letter_code
_entity_poly.pdbx_strand_id
1 'polypeptide(L)'
;MSTPPSTRRPGGLRARVGRRPLTWLSAVVLAALLVGVAIGQTDTVLAADLSKARSVNTRLQADLDAERRRATDAERARDTAVAKADRALAEARRITARGKVPSFQGQDVDTARDRAVVDDFDWRVTQRSSVSRAEPGTVIAQRPSAGRTLARGGTIELVVAKKPPPRPKQWVTIYSLDGAGSKRTGEFRIPGDVKVRVRYTFGGDSNDTLQLKTPEEGDDSFGDLIVNEIGPFSGSTRLYGKSGTYYFDVNGGSWTIEVQAFKRP
;
A
#
# COMPACT_ATOMS: atom_id res chain seq x y z
N MET A 1 -12.83 -26.77 71.13
CA MET A 1 -14.19 -26.18 71.11
C MET A 1 -14.25 -25.31 69.86
N SER A 2 -15.05 -25.55 68.82
CA SER A 2 -16.17 -26.45 68.62
C SER A 2 -16.28 -26.78 67.13
N THR A 3 -16.83 -27.96 66.85
CA THR A 3 -17.15 -28.56 65.55
C THR A 3 -18.17 -27.75 64.72
N PRO A 4 -18.34 -28.08 63.41
CA PRO A 4 -18.88 -27.20 62.36
C PRO A 4 -20.38 -27.39 62.12
N PRO A 5 -20.93 -26.76 61.05
CA PRO A 5 -21.78 -27.55 60.17
C PRO A 5 -21.43 -27.45 58.68
N SER A 6 -21.65 -28.59 58.04
CA SER A 6 -21.71 -28.90 56.62
C SER A 6 -22.72 -28.06 55.83
N THR A 7 -22.52 -27.88 54.51
CA THR A 7 -23.35 -28.53 53.47
C THR A 7 -23.00 -28.16 52.01
N ARG A 8 -22.94 -29.22 51.19
CA ARG A 8 -23.25 -29.35 49.74
C ARG A 8 -22.35 -28.71 48.66
N ARG A 9 -21.48 -29.53 48.06
CA ARG A 9 -21.59 -29.92 46.62
C ARG A 9 -22.41 -31.23 46.57
N PRO A 10 -23.16 -31.62 45.50
CA PRO A 10 -22.67 -31.68 44.10
C PRO A 10 -23.77 -31.56 43.00
N GLY A 11 -23.40 -31.64 41.71
CA GLY A 11 -24.39 -31.69 40.63
C GLY A 11 -23.82 -31.96 39.23
N GLY A 12 -23.05 -33.04 39.05
CA GLY A 12 -22.77 -33.59 37.73
C GLY A 12 -24.05 -34.18 37.12
N LEU A 13 -24.44 -33.69 35.95
CA LEU A 13 -25.48 -34.31 35.11
C LEU A 13 -24.90 -35.56 34.41
N ARG A 14 -24.62 -36.58 35.22
CA ARG A 14 -24.66 -37.99 34.82
C ARG A 14 -25.75 -38.66 35.64
N ALA A 15 -26.99 -38.50 35.20
CA ALA A 15 -28.09 -39.40 35.56
C ALA A 15 -28.40 -40.20 34.30
N ARG A 16 -27.82 -41.40 34.15
CA ARG A 16 -28.58 -42.66 34.35
C ARG A 16 -29.94 -42.61 33.66
N VAL A 17 -29.95 -42.80 32.34
CA VAL A 17 -31.11 -43.40 31.69
C VAL A 17 -31.16 -44.83 32.19
N GLY A 18 -32.06 -45.04 33.17
CA GLY A 18 -32.30 -46.33 33.79
C GLY A 18 -32.62 -47.38 32.74
N ARG A 19 -31.93 -48.51 32.84
CA ARG A 19 -32.28 -49.75 32.18
C ARG A 19 -33.75 -50.10 32.49
N ARG A 20 -34.57 -50.16 31.44
CA ARG A 20 -35.86 -50.86 31.28
C ARG A 20 -37.03 -50.41 32.18
N PRO A 21 -38.22 -50.26 31.57
CA PRO A 21 -39.28 -51.21 31.91
C PRO A 21 -39.90 -51.78 30.62
N LEU A 22 -39.25 -52.80 30.05
CA LEU A 22 -39.98 -53.76 29.21
C LEU A 22 -40.94 -54.63 30.06
N THR A 23 -40.89 -54.53 31.39
CA THR A 23 -41.62 -55.41 32.32
C THR A 23 -43.09 -55.05 32.50
N TRP A 24 -43.50 -53.79 32.33
CA TRP A 24 -44.92 -53.40 32.41
C TRP A 24 -45.72 -53.91 31.21
N LEU A 25 -45.15 -53.83 30.00
CA LEU A 25 -45.83 -54.29 28.77
C LEU A 25 -45.94 -55.82 28.75
N SER A 26 -44.93 -56.53 29.27
CA SER A 26 -45.00 -57.98 29.49
C SER A 26 -46.05 -58.36 30.53
N ALA A 27 -46.22 -57.56 31.60
CA ALA A 27 -47.19 -57.84 32.66
C ALA A 27 -48.65 -57.67 32.19
N VAL A 28 -48.94 -56.68 31.34
CA VAL A 28 -50.29 -56.48 30.77
C VAL A 28 -50.66 -57.60 29.80
N VAL A 29 -49.70 -58.08 29.00
CA VAL A 29 -49.92 -59.23 28.09
C VAL A 29 -50.07 -60.54 28.88
N LEU A 30 -49.33 -60.74 29.97
CA LEU A 30 -49.49 -61.92 30.84
C LEU A 30 -50.81 -61.91 31.63
N ALA A 31 -51.26 -60.74 32.09
CA ALA A 31 -52.54 -60.60 32.79
C ALA A 31 -53.74 -60.87 31.85
N ALA A 32 -53.66 -60.48 30.58
CA ALA A 32 -54.67 -60.80 29.58
C ALA A 32 -54.70 -62.31 29.23
N LEU A 33 -53.55 -63.01 29.33
CA LEU A 33 -53.47 -64.46 29.12
C LEU A 33 -54.03 -65.26 30.31
N LEU A 34 -54.00 -64.72 31.54
CA LEU A 34 -54.45 -65.43 32.75
C LEU A 34 -55.95 -65.29 33.05
N VAL A 35 -56.67 -64.36 32.43
CA VAL A 35 -58.13 -64.21 32.59
C VAL A 35 -58.93 -65.10 31.60
N GLY A 36 -58.26 -65.74 30.64
CA GLY A 36 -58.86 -66.62 29.62
C GLY A 36 -59.25 -68.02 30.09
N VAL A 37 -59.90 -68.18 31.25
CA VAL A 37 -60.42 -69.48 31.75
C VAL A 37 -61.95 -69.46 31.96
N ALA A 38 -62.69 -68.49 31.40
CA ALA A 38 -64.15 -68.44 31.51
C ALA A 38 -64.89 -68.47 30.15
N ILE A 39 -65.27 -69.69 29.74
CA ILE A 39 -66.51 -70.10 29.03
C ILE A 39 -66.94 -69.33 27.76
N GLY A 40 -66.74 -69.95 26.58
CA GLY A 40 -67.77 -70.15 25.54
C GLY A 40 -68.24 -68.99 24.63
N GLN A 41 -67.96 -67.73 24.94
CA GLN A 41 -68.20 -66.57 24.04
C GLN A 41 -66.91 -65.79 23.71
N THR A 42 -65.76 -66.36 24.05
CA THR A 42 -64.48 -65.65 24.17
C THR A 42 -63.65 -65.63 22.89
N ASP A 43 -63.84 -66.58 21.97
CA ASP A 43 -62.92 -66.74 20.84
C ASP A 43 -63.01 -65.59 19.82
N THR A 44 -64.20 -65.04 19.59
CA THR A 44 -64.40 -63.93 18.63
C THR A 44 -63.95 -62.59 19.21
N VAL A 45 -64.21 -62.33 20.49
CA VAL A 45 -63.77 -61.12 21.19
C VAL A 45 -62.25 -61.12 21.37
N LEU A 46 -61.67 -62.25 21.78
CA LEU A 46 -60.22 -62.40 21.91
C LEU A 46 -59.50 -62.28 20.56
N ALA A 47 -60.08 -62.83 19.48
CA ALA A 47 -59.54 -62.67 18.13
C ALA A 47 -59.59 -61.20 17.66
N ALA A 48 -60.68 -60.48 17.96
CA ALA A 48 -60.81 -59.05 17.64
C ALA A 48 -59.77 -58.22 18.41
N ASP A 49 -59.60 -58.47 19.71
CA ASP A 49 -58.61 -57.78 20.54
C ASP A 49 -57.17 -58.07 20.10
N LEU A 50 -56.86 -59.32 19.74
CA LEU A 50 -55.55 -59.69 19.18
C LEU A 50 -55.28 -59.00 17.84
N SER A 51 -56.30 -58.88 16.97
CA SER A 51 -56.17 -58.17 15.69
C SER A 51 -55.90 -56.67 15.91
N LYS A 52 -56.58 -56.06 16.88
CA LYS A 52 -56.38 -54.67 17.28
C LYS A 52 -54.99 -54.47 17.87
N ALA A 53 -54.55 -55.35 18.77
CA ALA A 53 -53.21 -55.31 19.36
C ALA A 53 -52.10 -55.44 18.30
N ARG A 54 -52.26 -56.33 17.31
CA ARG A 54 -51.34 -56.44 16.17
C ARG A 54 -51.28 -55.14 15.37
N SER A 55 -52.43 -54.53 15.07
CA SER A 55 -52.48 -53.26 14.32
C SER A 55 -51.79 -52.11 15.07
N VAL A 56 -51.97 -52.05 16.39
CA VAL A 56 -51.29 -51.07 17.26
C VAL A 56 -49.78 -51.30 17.26
N ASN A 57 -49.34 -52.56 17.38
CA ASN A 57 -47.91 -52.90 17.33
C ASN A 57 -47.28 -52.51 15.99
N THR A 58 -47.93 -52.79 14.86
CA THR A 58 -47.45 -52.37 13.53
C THR A 58 -47.31 -50.85 13.43
N ARG A 59 -48.29 -50.08 13.95
CA ARG A 59 -48.22 -48.61 13.97
C ARG A 59 -47.05 -48.12 14.83
N LEU A 60 -46.90 -48.65 16.04
CA LEU A 60 -45.80 -48.29 16.94
C LEU A 60 -44.41 -48.62 16.35
N GLN A 61 -44.30 -49.73 15.61
CA GLN A 61 -43.07 -50.06 14.89
C GLN A 61 -42.78 -49.05 13.78
N ALA A 62 -43.79 -48.68 12.98
CA ALA A 62 -43.65 -47.65 11.95
C ALA A 62 -43.27 -46.28 12.53
N ASP A 63 -43.87 -45.89 13.66
CA ASP A 63 -43.55 -44.65 14.37
C ASP A 63 -42.11 -44.67 14.92
N LEU A 64 -41.67 -45.79 15.52
CA LEU A 64 -40.30 -45.94 16.01
C LEU A 64 -39.27 -45.84 14.87
N ASP A 65 -39.55 -46.45 13.72
CA ASP A 65 -38.67 -46.37 12.55
C ASP A 65 -38.65 -44.96 11.96
N ALA A 66 -39.79 -44.26 11.95
CA ALA A 66 -39.85 -42.85 11.55
C ALA A 66 -39.03 -41.96 12.50
N GLU A 67 -39.13 -42.15 13.82
CA GLU A 67 -38.33 -41.43 14.81
C GLU A 67 -36.82 -41.72 14.67
N ARG A 68 -36.44 -42.97 14.41
CA ARG A 68 -35.03 -43.32 14.15
C ARG A 68 -34.49 -42.62 12.90
N ARG A 69 -35.29 -42.54 11.83
CA ARG A 69 -34.92 -41.79 10.62
C ARG A 69 -34.75 -40.31 10.93
N ARG A 70 -35.72 -39.68 11.62
CA ARG A 70 -35.63 -38.28 12.06
C ARG A 70 -34.37 -38.03 12.90
N ALA A 71 -34.07 -38.92 13.85
CA ALA A 71 -32.87 -38.81 14.69
C ALA A 71 -31.59 -38.90 13.86
N THR A 72 -31.53 -39.81 12.89
CA THR A 72 -30.39 -39.95 11.98
C THR A 72 -30.21 -38.71 11.10
N ASP A 73 -31.30 -38.17 10.56
CA ASP A 73 -31.25 -36.96 9.72
C ASP A 73 -30.88 -35.71 10.53
N ALA A 74 -31.36 -35.61 11.76
CA ALA A 74 -30.97 -34.55 12.70
C ALA A 74 -29.47 -34.62 13.05
N GLU A 75 -28.92 -35.82 13.24
CA GLU A 75 -27.48 -36.02 13.45
C GLU A 75 -26.66 -35.58 12.23
N ARG A 76 -27.04 -35.99 11.01
CA ARG A 76 -26.37 -35.53 9.78
C ARG A 76 -26.44 -34.01 9.59
N ALA A 77 -27.59 -33.41 9.91
CA ALA A 77 -27.77 -31.97 9.84
C ALA A 77 -26.87 -31.24 10.85
N ARG A 78 -26.76 -31.78 12.08
CA ARG A 78 -25.83 -31.28 13.10
C ARG A 78 -24.38 -31.35 12.62
N ASP A 79 -23.95 -32.48 12.08
CA ASP A 79 -22.57 -32.67 11.62
C ASP A 79 -22.23 -31.71 10.46
N THR A 80 -23.19 -31.50 9.56
CA THR A 80 -23.09 -30.49 8.49
C THR A 80 -22.99 -29.07 9.05
N ALA A 81 -23.79 -28.74 10.07
CA ALA A 81 -23.76 -27.45 10.73
C ALA A 81 -22.42 -27.19 11.44
N VAL A 82 -21.86 -28.21 12.11
CA VAL A 82 -20.53 -28.14 12.74
C VAL A 82 -19.45 -27.88 11.68
N ALA A 83 -19.45 -28.62 10.58
CA ALA A 83 -18.48 -28.40 9.50
C ALA A 83 -18.58 -27.00 8.88
N LYS A 84 -19.80 -26.45 8.75
CA LYS A 84 -20.00 -25.06 8.30
C LYS A 84 -19.48 -24.05 9.32
N ALA A 85 -19.71 -24.29 10.60
CA ALA A 85 -19.22 -23.42 11.68
C ALA A 85 -17.68 -23.40 11.71
N ASP A 86 -17.03 -24.54 11.56
CA ASP A 86 -15.57 -24.65 11.51
C ASP A 86 -14.98 -23.86 10.33
N ARG A 87 -15.58 -23.96 9.14
CA ARG A 87 -15.18 -23.16 7.97
C ARG A 87 -15.37 -21.67 8.19
N ALA A 88 -16.51 -21.27 8.76
CA ALA A 88 -16.79 -19.87 9.06
C ALA A 88 -15.81 -19.30 10.09
N LEU A 89 -15.45 -20.09 11.11
CA LEU A 89 -14.46 -19.71 12.11
C LEU A 89 -13.06 -19.60 11.52
N ALA A 90 -12.67 -20.53 10.64
CA ALA A 90 -11.40 -20.46 9.92
C ALA A 90 -11.32 -19.19 9.06
N GLU A 91 -12.38 -18.88 8.32
CA GLU A 91 -12.43 -17.66 7.50
C GLU A 91 -12.42 -16.39 8.36
N ALA A 92 -13.20 -16.37 9.44
CA ALA A 92 -13.20 -15.26 10.40
C ALA A 92 -11.79 -15.01 10.97
N ARG A 93 -11.07 -16.07 11.35
CA ARG A 93 -9.67 -15.97 11.81
C ARG A 93 -8.75 -15.41 10.73
N ARG A 94 -8.94 -15.82 9.47
CA ARG A 94 -8.16 -15.31 8.33
C ARG A 94 -8.39 -13.82 8.12
N ILE A 95 -9.64 -13.37 7.99
CA ILE A 95 -9.95 -11.95 7.70
C ILE A 95 -9.66 -11.03 8.89
N THR A 96 -9.72 -11.54 10.11
CA THR A 96 -9.41 -10.76 11.33
C THR A 96 -7.93 -10.83 11.74
N ALA A 97 -7.10 -11.57 11.00
CA ALA A 97 -5.68 -11.71 11.28
C ALA A 97 -4.99 -10.34 11.30
N ARG A 98 -4.00 -10.20 12.19
CA ARG A 98 -3.21 -8.98 12.35
C ARG A 98 -1.74 -9.31 12.53
N GLY A 99 -0.88 -8.50 11.95
CA GLY A 99 0.57 -8.65 11.98
C GLY A 99 1.26 -7.45 12.61
N LYS A 100 2.52 -7.64 13.02
CA LYS A 100 3.39 -6.55 13.44
C LYS A 100 4.07 -5.97 12.21
N VAL A 101 3.89 -4.67 11.99
CA VAL A 101 4.53 -3.95 10.87
C VAL A 101 6.04 -3.98 11.06
N PRO A 102 6.82 -4.48 10.09
CA PRO A 102 8.27 -4.48 10.18
C PRO A 102 8.88 -3.08 10.08
N SER A 103 10.16 -2.97 10.38
CA SER A 103 10.95 -1.81 9.96
C SER A 103 11.41 -1.98 8.52
N PHE A 104 11.11 -0.99 7.69
CA PHE A 104 11.58 -0.83 6.31
C PHE A 104 12.57 0.33 6.20
N GLN A 105 12.76 1.11 7.26
CA GLN A 105 13.66 2.27 7.24
C GLN A 105 15.09 1.84 6.90
N GLY A 106 15.71 2.53 5.94
CA GLY A 106 17.04 2.23 5.42
C GLY A 106 17.09 1.11 4.37
N GLN A 107 15.97 0.44 4.10
CA GLN A 107 15.89 -0.57 3.03
C GLN A 107 15.60 0.08 1.68
N ASP A 108 15.95 -0.62 0.62
CA ASP A 108 15.45 -0.32 -0.71
C ASP A 108 13.92 -0.55 -0.79
N VAL A 109 13.23 0.29 -1.55
CA VAL A 109 11.76 0.26 -1.65
C VAL A 109 11.22 -1.02 -2.29
N ASP A 110 11.95 -1.63 -3.23
CA ASP A 110 11.50 -2.86 -3.87
C ASP A 110 11.69 -4.05 -2.92
N THR A 111 12.81 -4.07 -2.17
CA THR A 111 12.99 -5.03 -1.06
C THR A 111 11.89 -4.92 0.00
N ALA A 112 11.42 -3.69 0.30
CA ALA A 112 10.33 -3.48 1.24
C ALA A 112 8.99 -4.04 0.74
N ARG A 113 8.74 -4.03 -0.57
CA ARG A 113 7.54 -4.58 -1.20
C ARG A 113 7.56 -6.11 -1.24
N ASP A 114 8.70 -6.69 -1.54
CA ASP A 114 8.87 -8.15 -1.71
C ASP A 114 8.99 -8.92 -0.38
N ARG A 115 8.69 -8.26 0.74
CA ARG A 115 8.84 -8.86 2.06
C ARG A 115 7.68 -9.83 2.32
N ALA A 116 7.97 -11.10 2.56
CA ALA A 116 6.96 -12.16 2.77
C ALA A 116 5.82 -11.79 3.74
N VAL A 117 6.11 -11.06 4.83
CA VAL A 117 5.08 -10.63 5.80
C VAL A 117 4.05 -9.64 5.21
N VAL A 118 4.40 -8.92 4.15
CA VAL A 118 3.47 -8.07 3.39
C VAL A 118 2.46 -8.97 2.69
N ASP A 119 2.93 -10.04 2.04
CA ASP A 119 2.07 -11.01 1.35
C ASP A 119 1.22 -11.84 2.32
N ASP A 120 1.79 -12.30 3.44
CA ASP A 120 1.06 -13.11 4.45
C ASP A 120 -0.22 -12.40 4.94
N PHE A 121 -0.14 -11.08 5.12
CA PHE A 121 -1.24 -10.24 5.58
C PHE A 121 -1.94 -9.47 4.45
N ASP A 122 -1.69 -9.77 3.17
CA ASP A 122 -2.20 -9.04 2.01
C ASP A 122 -2.08 -7.51 2.17
N TRP A 123 -0.99 -7.02 2.77
CA TRP A 123 -0.81 -5.59 3.02
C TRP A 123 -0.50 -4.84 1.72
N ARG A 124 -1.08 -3.66 1.56
CA ARG A 124 -0.80 -2.78 0.43
C ARG A 124 0.37 -1.86 0.77
N VAL A 125 1.42 -1.86 -0.05
CA VAL A 125 2.52 -0.90 0.08
C VAL A 125 2.30 0.26 -0.90
N THR A 126 2.17 1.47 -0.37
CA THR A 126 2.15 2.72 -1.16
C THR A 126 3.41 3.53 -0.91
N GLN A 127 3.75 4.43 -1.82
CA GLN A 127 4.93 5.28 -1.66
C GLN A 127 4.66 6.74 -1.97
N ARG A 128 5.36 7.61 -1.26
CA ARG A 128 5.58 9.01 -1.62
C ARG A 128 7.07 9.33 -1.64
N SER A 129 7.48 10.26 -2.48
CA SER A 129 8.90 10.64 -2.59
C SER A 129 9.21 11.93 -1.83
N SER A 130 10.35 11.97 -1.16
CA SER A 130 10.85 13.16 -0.46
C SER A 130 12.33 13.39 -0.76
N VAL A 131 12.72 14.65 -0.89
CA VAL A 131 14.12 15.02 -1.07
C VAL A 131 14.89 14.65 0.20
N SER A 132 15.98 13.91 0.03
CA SER A 132 16.82 13.45 1.14
C SER A 132 18.29 13.34 0.71
N ARG A 133 19.19 13.26 1.69
CA ARG A 133 20.61 12.92 1.48
C ARG A 133 20.86 11.42 1.38
N ALA A 134 19.87 10.59 1.75
CA ALA A 134 19.93 9.14 1.57
C ALA A 134 19.99 8.78 0.08
N GLU A 135 20.47 7.56 -0.21
CA GLU A 135 20.50 7.03 -1.56
C GLU A 135 19.09 6.99 -2.17
N PRO A 136 18.87 7.48 -3.41
CA PRO A 136 17.57 7.43 -4.05
C PRO A 136 17.01 6.01 -4.10
N GLY A 137 15.72 5.84 -3.80
CA GLY A 137 15.10 4.51 -3.65
C GLY A 137 15.10 3.98 -2.22
N THR A 138 15.92 4.55 -1.33
CA THR A 138 15.93 4.17 0.09
C THR A 138 14.69 4.69 0.83
N VAL A 139 14.06 3.84 1.62
CA VAL A 139 12.97 4.21 2.53
C VAL A 139 13.53 5.01 3.71
N ILE A 140 13.08 6.25 3.86
CA ILE A 140 13.52 7.16 4.93
C ILE A 140 12.52 7.26 6.08
N ALA A 141 11.25 6.94 5.84
CA ALA A 141 10.21 6.86 6.85
C ALA A 141 9.08 5.93 6.39
N GLN A 142 8.28 5.46 7.34
CA GLN A 142 7.13 4.61 7.07
C GLN A 142 5.95 4.96 7.97
N ARG A 143 4.74 4.59 7.53
CA ARG A 143 3.51 4.62 8.33
C ARG A 143 2.66 3.39 8.00
N PRO A 144 2.16 2.61 8.98
CA PRO A 144 2.42 2.74 10.42
C PRO A 144 3.91 2.55 10.79
N SER A 145 4.28 3.00 11.99
CA SER A 145 5.62 2.77 12.52
C SER A 145 5.88 1.28 12.76
N ALA A 146 7.16 0.89 12.72
CA ALA A 146 7.57 -0.47 13.02
C ALA A 146 7.04 -0.93 14.40
N GLY A 147 6.66 -2.20 14.50
CA GLY A 147 6.07 -2.80 15.70
C GLY A 147 4.60 -2.47 15.93
N ARG A 148 3.98 -1.59 15.14
CA ARG A 148 2.53 -1.35 15.21
C ARG A 148 1.78 -2.58 14.69
N THR A 149 0.64 -2.88 15.31
CA THR A 149 -0.24 -3.95 14.82
C THR A 149 -1.10 -3.41 13.68
N LEU A 150 -1.08 -4.10 12.54
CA LEU A 150 -1.87 -3.77 11.35
C LEU A 150 -2.72 -4.99 10.95
N ALA A 151 -3.98 -4.75 10.61
CA ALA A 151 -4.90 -5.81 10.17
C ALA A 151 -4.57 -6.28 8.76
N ARG A 152 -5.00 -7.50 8.43
CA ARG A 152 -4.95 -8.04 7.05
C ARG A 152 -5.60 -7.06 6.07
N GLY A 153 -5.02 -6.89 4.88
CA GLY A 153 -5.50 -5.92 3.88
C GLY A 153 -5.17 -4.45 4.19
N GLY A 154 -4.47 -4.16 5.29
CA GLY A 154 -4.07 -2.82 5.68
C GLY A 154 -3.03 -2.19 4.73
N THR A 155 -2.84 -0.87 4.83
CA THR A 155 -1.89 -0.13 3.99
C THR A 155 -0.67 0.34 4.78
N ILE A 156 0.51 0.19 4.18
CA ILE A 156 1.78 0.76 4.64
C ILE A 156 2.21 1.82 3.63
N GLU A 157 2.33 3.07 4.07
CA GLU A 157 2.88 4.17 3.29
C GLU A 157 4.38 4.30 3.58
N LEU A 158 5.20 4.23 2.53
CA LEU A 158 6.64 4.45 2.59
C LEU A 158 6.99 5.85 2.07
N VAL A 159 7.90 6.52 2.76
CA VAL A 159 8.54 7.75 2.28
C VAL A 159 9.89 7.36 1.72
N VAL A 160 10.09 7.58 0.43
CA VAL A 160 11.25 7.14 -0.32
C VAL A 160 12.12 8.33 -0.69
N ALA A 161 13.44 8.19 -0.53
CA ALA A 161 14.42 9.20 -0.90
C ALA A 161 14.40 9.46 -2.41
N LYS A 162 14.42 10.75 -2.79
CA LYS A 162 14.75 11.20 -4.14
C LYS A 162 15.83 12.28 -4.12
N LYS A 163 16.51 12.43 -5.25
CA LYS A 163 17.48 13.51 -5.46
C LYS A 163 16.78 14.88 -5.39
N PRO A 164 17.45 15.92 -4.87
CA PRO A 164 16.96 17.28 -5.02
C PRO A 164 16.84 17.62 -6.51
N PRO A 165 15.88 18.49 -6.89
CA PRO A 165 15.85 18.99 -8.25
C PRO A 165 17.17 19.72 -8.55
N PRO A 166 17.64 19.68 -9.79
CA PRO A 166 18.84 20.40 -10.16
C PRO A 166 18.64 21.91 -10.03
N ARG A 167 19.72 22.65 -9.78
CA ARG A 167 19.67 24.12 -9.66
C ARG A 167 19.05 24.74 -10.91
N PRO A 168 18.25 25.81 -10.77
CA PRO A 168 17.70 26.54 -11.92
C PRO A 168 18.84 27.12 -12.77
N LYS A 169 18.59 27.25 -14.07
CA LYS A 169 19.50 27.98 -14.95
C LYS A 169 19.47 29.47 -14.58
N GLN A 170 20.63 30.11 -14.62
CA GLN A 170 20.78 31.55 -14.41
C GLN A 170 21.85 32.09 -15.36
N TRP A 171 21.92 33.42 -15.46
CA TRP A 171 23.00 34.08 -16.19
C TRP A 171 24.29 33.96 -15.38
N VAL A 172 25.28 33.28 -15.95
CA VAL A 172 26.62 33.11 -15.36
C VAL A 172 27.62 33.84 -16.24
N THR A 173 28.38 34.77 -15.67
CA THR A 173 29.48 35.45 -16.36
C THR A 173 30.55 34.44 -16.73
N ILE A 174 30.82 34.32 -18.03
CA ILE A 174 31.83 33.43 -18.61
C ILE A 174 33.07 34.19 -19.09
N TYR A 175 32.93 35.50 -19.28
CA TYR A 175 34.02 36.39 -19.64
C TYR A 175 33.67 37.80 -19.15
N SER A 176 34.64 38.52 -18.60
CA SER A 176 34.45 39.90 -18.15
C SER A 176 35.74 40.67 -18.34
N LEU A 177 35.60 41.93 -18.73
CA LEU A 177 36.70 42.85 -18.88
C LEU A 177 36.23 44.29 -18.70
N ASP A 178 37.19 45.16 -18.42
CA ASP A 178 37.04 46.61 -18.40
C ASP A 178 38.24 47.26 -19.07
N GLY A 179 38.10 48.54 -19.40
CA GLY A 179 39.14 49.31 -20.06
C GLY A 179 38.66 50.68 -20.51
N ALA A 180 39.48 51.34 -21.31
CA ALA A 180 39.13 52.59 -21.96
C ALA A 180 39.81 52.68 -23.34
N GLY A 181 39.25 53.49 -24.24
CA GLY A 181 39.78 53.66 -25.58
C GLY A 181 39.53 52.46 -26.48
N SER A 182 40.18 52.48 -27.65
CA SER A 182 40.10 51.40 -28.63
C SER A 182 40.91 50.17 -28.21
N LYS A 183 40.32 48.98 -28.24
CA LYS A 183 40.98 47.73 -27.83
C LYS A 183 40.42 46.51 -28.55
N ARG A 184 41.32 45.74 -29.17
CA ARG A 184 41.11 44.32 -29.45
C ARG A 184 41.29 43.52 -28.16
N THR A 185 40.21 42.91 -27.69
CA THR A 185 40.21 42.16 -26.43
C THR A 185 40.85 40.78 -26.58
N GLY A 186 41.13 40.11 -25.45
CA GLY A 186 41.49 38.70 -25.48
C GLY A 186 40.33 37.84 -25.99
N GLU A 187 40.69 36.68 -26.54
CA GLU A 187 39.69 35.71 -27.01
C GLU A 187 38.95 35.04 -25.85
N PHE A 188 37.68 34.78 -26.05
CA PHE A 188 36.81 34.05 -25.14
C PHE A 188 35.97 33.04 -25.90
N ARG A 189 35.55 31.98 -25.21
CA ARG A 189 34.74 30.91 -25.81
C ARG A 189 33.28 31.02 -25.41
N ILE A 190 32.41 31.11 -26.41
CA ILE A 190 30.97 30.95 -26.25
C ILE A 190 30.62 29.45 -26.35
N PRO A 191 30.03 28.84 -25.31
CA PRO A 191 29.59 27.45 -25.38
C PRO A 191 28.49 27.26 -26.43
N GLY A 192 28.43 26.07 -27.04
CA GLY A 192 27.31 25.67 -27.90
C GLY A 192 26.00 25.52 -27.11
N ASP A 193 24.88 25.71 -27.81
CA ASP A 193 23.52 25.41 -27.33
C ASP A 193 23.09 26.08 -26.01
N VAL A 194 23.64 27.26 -25.71
CA VAL A 194 23.23 28.09 -24.56
C VAL A 194 22.79 29.48 -25.02
N LYS A 195 21.81 30.06 -24.32
CA LYS A 195 21.48 31.47 -24.53
C LYS A 195 22.62 32.32 -23.99
N VAL A 196 23.10 33.27 -24.77
CA VAL A 196 24.18 34.18 -24.37
C VAL A 196 23.70 35.62 -24.46
N ARG A 197 24.19 36.44 -23.53
CA ARG A 197 24.06 37.89 -23.62
C ARG A 197 25.40 38.55 -23.32
N VAL A 198 25.63 39.69 -23.93
CA VAL A 198 26.69 40.62 -23.54
C VAL A 198 26.02 41.73 -22.75
N ARG A 199 26.48 41.99 -21.53
CA ARG A 199 26.17 43.21 -20.78
C ARG A 199 27.32 44.16 -20.94
N TYR A 200 27.01 45.44 -21.07
CA TYR A 200 28.04 46.45 -21.25
C TYR A 200 27.61 47.77 -20.61
N THR A 201 28.62 48.51 -20.16
CA THR A 201 28.52 49.89 -19.71
C THR A 201 29.62 50.66 -20.39
N PHE A 202 29.28 51.82 -20.92
CA PHE A 202 30.17 52.77 -21.55
C PHE A 202 29.95 54.13 -20.91
N GLY A 203 31.03 54.90 -20.77
CA GLY A 203 31.02 56.23 -20.16
C GLY A 203 31.91 57.20 -20.94
N GLY A 204 31.70 58.50 -20.72
CA GLY A 204 32.30 59.55 -21.53
C GLY A 204 31.35 60.03 -22.63
N ASP A 205 31.85 60.93 -23.49
CA ASP A 205 31.05 61.61 -24.52
C ASP A 205 31.44 61.19 -25.96
N SER A 206 32.19 60.08 -26.09
CA SER A 206 32.61 59.55 -27.40
C SER A 206 31.50 58.76 -28.10
N ASN A 207 31.72 58.47 -29.39
CA ASN A 207 30.94 57.47 -30.12
C ASN A 207 31.54 56.09 -29.87
N ASP A 208 30.86 55.28 -29.07
CA ASP A 208 31.38 54.02 -28.56
C ASP A 208 30.82 52.84 -29.35
N THR A 209 31.70 51.96 -29.81
CA THR A 209 31.33 50.77 -30.57
C THR A 209 31.78 49.49 -29.89
N LEU A 210 30.96 48.45 -30.03
CA LEU A 210 31.28 47.10 -29.59
C LEU A 210 30.96 46.13 -30.72
N GLN A 211 32.00 45.50 -31.28
CA GLN A 211 31.85 44.48 -32.31
C GLN A 211 32.32 43.14 -31.78
N LEU A 212 31.56 42.09 -32.07
CA LEU A 212 31.94 40.70 -31.81
C LEU A 212 32.53 40.10 -33.10
N LYS A 213 33.76 39.60 -33.02
CA LYS A 213 34.48 39.04 -34.18
C LYS A 213 34.98 37.64 -33.87
N THR A 214 35.10 36.80 -34.90
CA THR A 214 35.83 35.52 -34.79
C THR A 214 37.32 35.74 -35.10
N PRO A 215 38.24 34.94 -34.54
CA PRO A 215 39.67 35.02 -34.88
C PRO A 215 39.97 34.79 -36.37
N GLU A 216 39.08 34.11 -37.09
CA GLU A 216 39.23 33.77 -38.51
C GLU A 216 38.85 34.92 -39.45
N GLU A 217 37.98 35.85 -39.00
CA GLU A 217 37.47 36.95 -39.81
C GLU A 217 38.52 38.03 -40.14
N GLY A 218 39.63 38.07 -39.39
CA GLY A 218 40.66 39.11 -39.51
C GLY A 218 40.21 40.48 -38.98
N ASP A 219 41.17 41.39 -38.75
CA ASP A 219 40.90 42.67 -38.08
C ASP A 219 40.03 43.64 -38.92
N ASP A 220 40.09 43.51 -40.26
CA ASP A 220 39.34 44.35 -41.22
C ASP A 220 37.85 43.98 -41.35
N SER A 221 37.39 42.87 -40.74
CA SER A 221 35.98 42.51 -40.70
C SER A 221 35.17 43.45 -39.81
N PHE A 222 33.92 43.75 -40.18
CA PHE A 222 32.99 44.51 -39.33
C PHE A 222 32.39 43.68 -38.19
N GLY A 223 32.51 42.34 -38.22
CA GLY A 223 31.94 41.43 -37.23
C GLY A 223 30.42 41.61 -37.03
N ASP A 224 29.91 41.16 -35.88
CA ASP A 224 28.58 41.53 -35.42
C ASP A 224 28.64 42.83 -34.61
N LEU A 225 28.02 43.90 -35.11
CA LEU A 225 27.86 45.13 -34.36
C LEU A 225 26.86 44.94 -33.21
N ILE A 226 27.33 45.05 -31.97
CA ILE A 226 26.52 44.95 -30.75
C ILE A 226 26.06 46.33 -30.29
N VAL A 227 26.95 47.32 -30.40
CA VAL A 227 26.76 48.68 -29.90
C VAL A 227 27.38 49.68 -30.87
N ASN A 228 26.70 50.80 -31.06
CA ASN A 228 27.22 52.02 -31.68
C ASN A 228 26.39 53.19 -31.15
N GLU A 229 26.82 53.79 -30.04
CA GLU A 229 26.04 54.79 -29.29
C GLU A 229 26.96 55.93 -28.84
N ILE A 230 26.41 57.15 -28.78
CA ILE A 230 27.15 58.34 -28.35
C ILE A 230 26.79 58.69 -26.91
N GLY A 231 27.80 58.96 -26.10
CA GLY A 231 27.63 59.34 -24.70
C GLY A 231 27.57 58.16 -23.74
N PRO A 232 27.26 58.38 -22.45
CA PRO A 232 27.22 57.30 -21.46
C PRO A 232 25.97 56.43 -21.64
N PHE A 233 26.14 55.12 -21.67
CA PHE A 233 25.03 54.17 -21.71
C PHE A 233 25.36 52.84 -21.04
N SER A 234 24.31 52.09 -20.72
CA SER A 234 24.43 50.73 -20.22
C SER A 234 23.32 49.88 -20.80
N GLY A 235 23.64 48.65 -21.18
CA GLY A 235 22.69 47.81 -21.88
C GLY A 235 23.06 46.33 -21.85
N SER A 236 22.27 45.56 -22.57
CA SER A 236 22.60 44.17 -22.84
C SER A 236 22.03 43.71 -24.17
N THR A 237 22.81 42.92 -24.90
CA THR A 237 22.43 42.36 -26.19
C THR A 237 22.49 40.84 -26.15
N ARG A 238 21.46 40.17 -26.66
CA ARG A 238 21.45 38.71 -26.78
C ARG A 238 22.22 38.29 -28.02
N LEU A 239 23.08 37.28 -27.88
CA LEU A 239 23.77 36.65 -28.99
C LEU A 239 23.01 35.38 -29.37
N TYR A 240 22.42 35.36 -30.56
CA TYR A 240 21.67 34.22 -31.07
C TYR A 240 22.53 33.38 -32.01
N GLY A 241 22.53 32.07 -31.84
CA GLY A 241 23.25 31.13 -32.72
C GLY A 241 24.77 31.23 -32.68
N LYS A 242 25.35 32.01 -31.75
CA LYS A 242 26.80 32.16 -31.61
C LYS A 242 27.36 31.06 -30.71
N SER A 243 28.41 30.41 -31.16
CA SER A 243 29.21 29.43 -30.41
C SER A 243 30.58 29.34 -31.04
N GLY A 244 31.61 29.06 -30.25
CA GLY A 244 32.99 29.11 -30.75
C GLY A 244 33.83 30.14 -30.03
N THR A 245 34.98 30.46 -30.61
CA THR A 245 35.92 31.43 -30.05
C THR A 245 35.69 32.78 -30.70
N TYR A 246 35.64 33.83 -29.87
CA TYR A 246 35.40 35.20 -30.30
C TYR A 246 36.30 36.15 -29.54
N TYR A 247 36.43 37.37 -30.05
CA TYR A 247 36.93 38.51 -29.30
C TYR A 247 36.00 39.70 -29.54
N PHE A 248 36.08 40.69 -28.66
CA PHE A 248 35.51 42.00 -28.92
C PHE A 248 36.55 42.94 -29.50
N ASP A 249 36.13 43.69 -30.51
CA ASP A 249 36.76 44.94 -30.93
C ASP A 249 35.93 46.09 -30.37
N VAL A 250 36.54 46.85 -29.46
CA VAL A 250 35.86 47.90 -28.69
C VAL A 250 36.47 49.23 -29.07
N ASN A 251 35.64 50.25 -29.30
CA ASN A 251 36.07 51.63 -29.39
C ASN A 251 35.23 52.49 -28.45
N GLY A 252 35.82 53.52 -27.85
CA GLY A 252 35.07 54.46 -27.04
C GLY A 252 35.79 54.98 -25.81
N GLY A 253 35.01 55.53 -24.88
CA GLY A 253 35.47 56.05 -23.61
C GLY A 253 35.85 54.93 -22.63
N SER A 254 35.48 55.05 -21.37
CA SER A 254 35.65 53.97 -20.40
C SER A 254 34.54 52.94 -20.55
N TRP A 255 34.85 51.65 -20.49
CA TRP A 255 33.87 50.59 -20.69
C TRP A 255 34.07 49.40 -19.76
N THR A 256 32.98 48.67 -19.52
CA THR A 256 32.95 47.37 -18.82
C THR A 256 32.05 46.44 -19.61
N ILE A 257 32.49 45.21 -19.85
CA ILE A 257 31.80 44.22 -20.68
C ILE A 257 31.77 42.89 -19.92
N GLU A 258 30.60 42.25 -19.90
CA GLU A 258 30.41 40.89 -19.40
C GLU A 258 29.71 40.03 -20.43
N VAL A 259 30.27 38.87 -20.76
CA VAL A 259 29.59 37.82 -21.51
C VAL A 259 28.99 36.85 -20.53
N GLN A 260 27.69 36.63 -20.62
CA GLN A 260 26.94 35.77 -19.71
C GLN A 260 26.23 34.66 -20.48
N ALA A 261 26.40 33.43 -20.03
CA ALA A 261 25.69 32.27 -20.55
C ALA A 261 24.56 31.86 -19.59
N PHE A 262 23.39 31.53 -20.14
CA PHE A 262 22.25 31.04 -19.36
C PHE A 262 22.38 29.53 -19.10
N LYS A 263 23.09 29.19 -18.03
CA LYS A 263 23.42 27.81 -17.66
C LYS A 263 23.19 27.55 -16.18
N ARG A 264 23.30 26.29 -15.76
CA ARG A 264 23.36 25.98 -14.33
C ARG A 264 24.73 26.43 -13.79
N PRO A 265 24.77 27.03 -12.59
CA PRO A 265 26.02 27.39 -11.95
C PRO A 265 26.86 26.15 -11.64
#